data_AF-A0A534QLY0-F1
#
_entry.id   AF-A0A534QLY0-F1
#
_cell.length_a   1.000
_cell.length_b   1.000
_cell.length_c   1.000
_cell.angle_alpha   90.00
_cell.angle_beta   90.00
_cell.angle_gamma   90.00
#
_symmetry.space_group_name_H-M   'P 1'
#
loop_
_entity.id
_entity.type
_entity.pdbx_description
1 polymer ?
#
loop_
_entity_poly.entity_id
_entity_poly.type
_entity_poly.pdbx_seq_one_letter_code
_entity_poly.pdbx_strand_id
1 'polypeptide(L)'
;MARARHGLQRAQAARSGDRSGQAPGRARARGHARAHQPVPVLPGGRHDPGGGGRERQGPHARLEAAAEGAGEARLAHGRAERRVHHRAVDRTEPPVDRDLGGDPRRDEAPDPAAPEAARAGTRRSGRRAGHAARPGDLGRALRRPPGVRGPGGIALGAQELRPLPVTALAGVRVLDLTRFLAGPFCTAILADLGAEVIKVEAPRGGDEGRYGYPSADGVPVAFLALNRNKKGITLDVRHDEGRQLLRRLLAHVDVLAENFAGGTLASWGLAPDDLCREHPRLIVASLSGFGQTGPWSSRPSYDIVAQAAGGFMSITGFPDTPPTRGGGSLGDFVAGLYGAIGILAALAARSRTGTGQAVDVSSQDAMFSLLDNWPTIHAATGRRPGRVGNRHLATAPYDAYRARDGWVVIAVATNRIFRRLATAIGRPELGEDPRFRGAAARLEHSAEVNDLVGHWVAGQSVAEVMDALGPEGAHVPCAPVYGVDQLVAHPQLLARDMLVRLPHPKLGELLIPGVVPKLSGTPGTVHRPGPDLGEHNTEVYEGLLGLERPQVDALRTAGVI
;
A
#
# COMPACT_ATOMS: atom_id res chain seq x y z
N MET A 1 14.94 11.08 -74.95
CA MET A 1 15.17 9.93 -74.03
C MET A 1 14.51 10.25 -72.70
N ALA A 2 13.96 9.33 -71.90
CA ALA A 2 13.20 8.08 -72.15
C ALA A 2 12.48 7.72 -70.83
N ARG A 3 11.24 7.19 -70.87
CA ARG A 3 10.44 6.51 -69.80
C ARG A 3 10.74 6.90 -68.31
N ALA A 4 9.77 7.35 -67.51
CA ALA A 4 8.69 6.49 -66.98
C ALA A 4 7.75 7.25 -65.99
N ARG A 5 6.61 6.61 -65.67
CA ARG A 5 5.65 6.90 -64.57
C ARG A 5 4.80 8.19 -64.67
N HIS A 6 3.65 8.06 -65.35
CA HIS A 6 2.43 8.83 -65.07
C HIS A 6 1.87 8.51 -63.67
N GLY A 7 1.01 9.34 -63.05
CA GLY A 7 0.47 10.62 -63.51
C GLY A 7 -0.83 10.94 -62.75
N LEU A 8 -0.90 12.14 -62.16
CA LEU A 8 -1.96 12.58 -61.25
C LEU A 8 -3.19 13.17 -61.99
N GLN A 9 -4.30 13.28 -61.25
CA GLN A 9 -5.44 14.19 -61.44
C GLN A 9 -6.36 14.01 -62.67
N ARG A 10 -7.66 13.93 -62.38
CA ARG A 10 -8.68 14.79 -63.01
C ARG A 10 -9.73 15.21 -61.99
N ALA A 11 -10.16 16.47 -62.10
CA ALA A 11 -11.29 17.05 -61.37
C ALA A 11 -12.26 17.70 -62.37
N GLN A 12 -13.55 17.64 -62.08
CA GLN A 12 -14.67 18.35 -62.72
C GLN A 12 -15.74 18.53 -61.63
N ALA A 13 -16.52 19.61 -61.54
CA ALA A 13 -16.51 20.89 -62.25
C ALA A 13 -17.11 21.99 -61.34
N ALA A 14 -17.12 23.25 -61.77
CA ALA A 14 -17.69 24.38 -61.03
C ALA A 14 -18.54 25.27 -61.95
N ARG A 15 -19.53 26.00 -61.38
CA ARG A 15 -19.80 27.46 -61.56
C ARG A 15 -21.27 27.88 -61.32
N SER A 16 -21.47 28.77 -60.33
CA SER A 16 -22.40 29.92 -60.26
C SER A 16 -22.49 30.38 -58.78
N GLY A 17 -22.67 31.65 -58.40
CA GLY A 17 -22.61 32.93 -59.10
C GLY A 17 -22.77 34.11 -58.10
N ASP A 18 -21.98 35.17 -58.33
CA ASP A 18 -22.05 36.59 -57.88
C ASP A 18 -22.78 37.11 -56.60
N ARG A 19 -22.11 38.10 -55.96
CA ARG A 19 -22.60 39.35 -55.31
C ARG A 19 -23.52 39.41 -54.05
N SER A 20 -22.94 40.04 -53.01
CA SER A 20 -23.46 41.16 -52.17
C SER A 20 -24.81 41.09 -51.42
N GLY A 21 -24.80 41.36 -50.11
CA GLY A 21 -26.01 41.76 -49.36
C GLY A 21 -25.84 41.83 -47.83
N GLN A 22 -26.16 42.97 -47.23
CA GLN A 22 -26.06 43.29 -45.79
C GLN A 22 -27.01 42.46 -44.89
N ALA A 23 -26.62 42.23 -43.62
CA ALA A 23 -27.54 42.12 -42.48
C ALA A 23 -26.84 42.54 -41.16
N PRO A 24 -27.55 43.08 -40.13
CA PRO A 24 -26.90 43.87 -39.08
C PRO A 24 -26.84 43.24 -37.67
N GLY A 25 -25.79 43.63 -36.94
CA GLY A 25 -25.79 44.07 -35.54
C GLY A 25 -26.56 43.30 -34.44
N ARG A 26 -25.81 42.79 -33.45
CA ARG A 26 -26.16 42.84 -32.01
C ARG A 26 -24.90 42.83 -31.16
N ALA A 27 -24.93 43.53 -30.02
CA ALA A 27 -23.78 43.76 -29.16
C ALA A 27 -24.07 43.46 -27.68
N ARG A 28 -23.00 43.11 -26.94
CA ARG A 28 -22.89 43.00 -25.46
C ARG A 28 -23.63 41.83 -24.77
N ALA A 29 -23.12 41.23 -23.68
CA ALA A 29 -21.77 41.21 -23.08
C ALA A 29 -21.70 40.17 -21.91
N ARG A 30 -20.47 39.85 -21.44
CA ARG A 30 -20.10 39.10 -20.20
C ARG A 30 -20.45 37.58 -20.26
N GLY A 31 -19.75 36.65 -19.59
CA GLY A 31 -18.58 36.66 -18.70
C GLY A 31 -18.72 35.51 -17.68
N HIS A 32 -17.71 34.70 -17.29
CA HIS A 32 -16.26 34.74 -17.48
C HIS A 32 -15.65 33.32 -17.55
N ALA A 33 -14.39 33.20 -17.99
CA ALA A 33 -13.51 32.06 -17.72
C ALA A 33 -12.12 32.57 -17.29
N ARG A 34 -11.48 31.93 -16.30
CA ARG A 34 -10.09 32.21 -15.89
C ARG A 34 -9.33 30.91 -15.66
N ALA A 35 -8.27 30.72 -16.45
CA ALA A 35 -7.18 29.81 -16.14
C ALA A 35 -6.03 30.60 -15.50
N HIS A 36 -5.28 29.99 -14.58
CA HIS A 36 -4.16 30.61 -13.87
C HIS A 36 -2.82 30.01 -14.29
N GLN A 37 -1.88 30.88 -14.71
CA GLN A 37 -0.42 30.75 -14.59
C GLN A 37 0.18 32.19 -14.50
N PRO A 38 1.49 32.38 -14.30
CA PRO A 38 2.19 32.22 -13.02
C PRO A 38 2.79 33.56 -12.52
N VAL A 39 3.27 33.61 -11.27
CA VAL A 39 3.85 34.82 -10.66
C VAL A 39 5.38 34.85 -10.82
N PRO A 40 6.00 35.96 -11.28
CA PRO A 40 7.46 36.07 -11.44
C PRO A 40 8.16 36.66 -10.20
N VAL A 41 9.47 36.40 -10.11
CA VAL A 41 10.42 36.99 -9.13
C VAL A 41 11.18 38.14 -9.81
N LEU A 42 11.40 39.27 -9.10
CA LEU A 42 12.35 40.33 -9.51
C LEU A 42 13.07 40.95 -8.29
N PRO A 43 14.23 41.64 -8.48
CA PRO A 43 15.26 41.78 -7.43
C PRO A 43 15.67 43.22 -7.04
N GLY A 44 16.38 43.33 -5.91
CA GLY A 44 17.60 44.15 -5.77
C GLY A 44 17.48 45.65 -5.47
N GLY A 45 18.23 46.13 -4.46
CA GLY A 45 18.51 47.55 -4.23
C GLY A 45 19.41 47.81 -3.01
N ARG A 46 20.56 48.47 -3.22
CA ARG A 46 21.43 49.05 -2.17
C ARG A 46 21.58 50.55 -2.44
N HIS A 47 21.49 51.40 -1.43
CA HIS A 47 22.55 52.35 -1.03
C HIS A 47 22.18 53.21 0.19
N ASP A 48 23.23 53.71 0.83
CA ASP A 48 23.38 54.48 2.09
C ASP A 48 23.15 56.02 1.86
N PRO A 49 23.45 56.99 2.77
CA PRO A 49 23.88 56.90 4.19
C PRO A 49 23.25 57.94 5.18
N GLY A 50 23.55 57.78 6.48
CA GLY A 50 24.07 58.92 7.28
C GLY A 50 23.36 59.35 8.59
N GLY A 51 24.09 59.23 9.71
CA GLY A 51 24.24 60.33 10.68
C GLY A 51 23.49 60.32 12.03
N GLY A 52 24.25 60.51 13.12
CA GLY A 52 23.75 61.01 14.42
C GLY A 52 23.57 59.95 15.52
N GLY A 53 24.17 60.17 16.69
CA GLY A 53 23.99 59.30 17.86
C GLY A 53 24.05 60.05 19.18
N ARG A 54 23.89 59.33 20.32
CA ARG A 54 24.55 59.60 21.61
C ARG A 54 24.22 58.54 22.68
N GLU A 55 25.29 58.03 23.28
CA GLU A 55 25.48 57.72 24.72
C GLU A 55 24.30 57.24 25.59
N ARG A 56 24.51 56.10 26.28
CA ARG A 56 24.88 56.12 27.72
C ARG A 56 25.42 54.77 28.24
N GLN A 57 26.68 54.80 28.69
CA GLN A 57 27.24 54.22 29.92
C GLN A 57 26.90 52.76 30.34
N GLY A 58 27.93 51.92 30.45
CA GLY A 58 27.93 50.61 31.14
C GLY A 58 28.30 50.75 32.63
N PRO A 59 29.10 49.84 33.26
CA PRO A 59 29.86 48.71 32.68
C PRO A 59 29.75 47.37 33.48
N HIS A 60 30.67 46.45 33.17
CA HIS A 60 30.75 45.04 33.56
C HIS A 60 31.48 44.73 34.89
N ALA A 61 31.04 43.63 35.54
CA ALA A 61 31.83 42.49 36.04
C ALA A 61 32.65 42.48 37.37
N ARG A 62 32.40 41.37 38.12
CA ARG A 62 33.35 40.33 38.61
C ARG A 62 33.99 40.36 40.03
N LEU A 63 33.98 39.14 40.62
CA LEU A 63 34.89 38.50 41.61
C LEU A 63 34.77 38.97 43.09
N GLU A 64 34.34 38.08 44.00
CA GLU A 64 35.15 37.29 44.98
C GLU A 64 34.99 37.89 46.41
N ALA A 65 35.03 37.18 47.56
CA ALA A 65 35.24 35.77 47.91
C ALA A 65 34.64 35.42 49.32
N ALA A 66 34.71 34.13 49.72
CA ALA A 66 34.78 33.60 51.11
C ALA A 66 33.55 33.76 52.07
N ALA A 67 33.31 32.93 53.11
CA ALA A 67 33.70 31.55 53.47
C ALA A 67 32.84 31.05 54.69
N GLU A 68 33.06 29.81 55.18
CA GLU A 68 32.42 29.18 56.39
C GLU A 68 30.93 28.77 56.23
N GLY A 69 30.36 27.67 56.78
CA GLY A 69 30.83 26.49 57.56
C GLY A 69 29.71 25.96 58.48
N ALA A 70 29.50 24.67 58.82
CA ALA A 70 29.97 23.36 58.31
C ALA A 70 29.07 22.21 58.87
N GLY A 71 29.17 20.96 58.36
CA GLY A 71 28.49 19.74 58.87
C GLY A 71 27.54 19.07 57.83
N GLU A 72 27.92 18.03 57.09
CA GLU A 72 28.12 16.59 57.47
C GLU A 72 26.81 15.91 57.97
N ALA A 73 26.38 14.76 57.43
CA ALA A 73 27.15 13.52 57.26
C ALA A 73 26.96 12.76 55.92
N ARG A 74 27.77 11.70 55.74
CA ARG A 74 28.00 10.92 54.50
C ARG A 74 27.29 9.55 54.48
N LEU A 75 27.18 8.95 53.29
CA LEU A 75 27.69 7.61 52.87
C LEU A 75 27.13 7.33 51.45
N ALA A 76 27.86 7.38 50.33
CA ALA A 76 29.08 6.68 49.87
C ALA A 76 28.78 5.44 48.99
N HIS A 77 29.37 5.42 47.77
CA HIS A 77 29.53 4.38 46.71
C HIS A 77 29.04 4.93 45.35
N GLY A 78 29.78 4.89 44.23
CA GLY A 78 31.20 4.58 43.98
C GLY A 78 31.57 4.99 42.54
N ARG A 79 32.80 5.48 42.29
CA ARG A 79 33.23 5.99 40.96
C ARG A 79 33.64 4.87 40.00
N ALA A 80 33.36 5.06 38.71
CA ALA A 80 34.17 4.51 37.61
C ALA A 80 34.09 5.40 36.35
N GLU A 81 34.92 6.45 36.28
CA GLU A 81 35.13 7.19 35.03
C GLU A 81 36.03 6.38 34.08
N ARG A 82 35.69 6.28 32.79
CA ARG A 82 36.67 5.94 31.74
C ARG A 82 36.58 6.87 30.54
N ARG A 83 37.72 7.56 30.34
CA ARG A 83 38.11 8.48 29.28
C ARG A 83 37.55 8.15 27.88
N VAL A 84 36.98 9.17 27.24
CA VAL A 84 36.83 9.21 25.78
C VAL A 84 38.16 9.64 25.17
N HIS A 85 38.76 8.78 24.35
CA HIS A 85 39.91 9.16 23.52
C HIS A 85 39.42 9.63 22.14
N HIS A 86 39.47 10.94 21.88
CA HIS A 86 39.43 11.43 20.51
C HIS A 86 40.70 10.98 19.79
N ARG A 87 40.54 10.29 18.65
CA ARG A 87 41.60 10.13 17.66
C ARG A 87 41.04 10.48 16.30
N ALA A 88 41.35 11.69 15.83
CA ALA A 88 41.17 12.02 14.42
C ALA A 88 42.02 11.07 13.59
N VAL A 89 41.43 10.51 12.53
CA VAL A 89 42.17 9.76 11.50
C VAL A 89 41.73 10.34 10.17
N ASP A 90 42.60 11.15 9.61
CA ASP A 90 42.52 11.56 8.22
C ASP A 90 42.65 10.30 7.33
N ARG A 91 41.72 10.13 6.40
CA ARG A 91 41.69 9.02 5.44
C ARG A 91 41.18 9.52 4.10
N THR A 92 42.10 10.06 3.33
CA THR A 92 42.01 9.97 1.87
C THR A 92 42.06 8.50 1.45
N GLU A 93 41.22 8.16 0.48
CA GLU A 93 41.05 6.84 -0.18
C GLU A 93 40.33 5.72 0.62
N PRO A 94 39.34 5.03 0.00
CA PRO A 94 38.68 3.87 0.59
C PRO A 94 39.56 2.61 0.46
N PRO A 95 39.45 1.64 1.39
CA PRO A 95 40.23 0.41 1.32
C PRO A 95 39.82 -0.46 0.13
N VAL A 96 40.82 -0.99 -0.58
CA VAL A 96 40.66 -1.98 -1.66
C VAL A 96 40.07 -3.28 -1.11
N ASP A 97 39.31 -3.97 -1.96
CA ASP A 97 38.42 -5.07 -1.58
C ASP A 97 39.07 -6.18 -0.76
N ARG A 98 38.34 -6.65 0.25
CA ARG A 98 38.50 -8.01 0.78
C ARG A 98 37.37 -8.84 0.24
N ASP A 99 37.69 -9.52 -0.85
CA ASP A 99 36.88 -10.50 -1.56
C ASP A 99 36.02 -11.33 -0.59
N LEU A 100 34.72 -10.98 -0.53
CA LEU A 100 33.69 -11.80 0.12
C LEU A 100 33.29 -12.93 -0.84
N GLY A 101 34.29 -13.69 -1.28
CA GLY A 101 34.14 -14.86 -2.14
C GLY A 101 33.17 -15.83 -1.49
N GLY A 102 31.94 -15.86 -1.99
CA GLY A 102 30.92 -16.78 -1.53
C GLY A 102 31.40 -18.21 -1.77
N ASP A 103 31.46 -19.02 -0.71
CA ASP A 103 31.90 -20.42 -0.78
C ASP A 103 31.10 -21.17 -1.87
N PRO A 104 31.75 -21.60 -2.97
CA PRO A 104 31.06 -22.25 -4.08
C PRO A 104 30.47 -23.61 -3.71
N ARG A 105 30.78 -24.16 -2.52
CA ARG A 105 30.25 -25.43 -2.03
C ARG A 105 28.93 -25.31 -1.25
N ARG A 106 28.45 -24.09 -0.96
CA ARG A 106 27.19 -23.90 -0.21
C ARG A 106 25.92 -24.41 -0.91
N ASP A 107 25.98 -24.69 -2.21
CA ASP A 107 24.86 -25.21 -3.01
C ASP A 107 24.82 -26.76 -3.10
N GLU A 108 25.82 -27.48 -2.54
CA GLU A 108 25.83 -28.95 -2.51
C GLU A 108 25.00 -29.51 -1.34
N ALA A 109 23.68 -29.52 -1.51
CA ALA A 109 22.79 -30.32 -0.66
C ALA A 109 23.01 -31.83 -0.94
N PRO A 110 23.02 -32.70 0.08
CA PRO A 110 23.21 -34.14 -0.12
C PRO A 110 22.02 -34.75 -0.89
N ASP A 111 22.35 -35.74 -1.73
CA ASP A 111 21.41 -36.46 -2.58
C ASP A 111 20.35 -37.20 -1.74
N PRO A 112 19.03 -37.00 -1.96
CA PRO A 112 17.99 -37.73 -1.24
C PRO A 112 17.93 -39.18 -1.73
N ALA A 113 18.62 -40.07 -1.03
CA ALA A 113 18.50 -41.51 -1.20
C ALA A 113 17.02 -41.95 -1.22
N ALA A 114 16.69 -42.86 -2.13
CA ALA A 114 15.31 -43.30 -2.36
C ALA A 114 14.67 -43.94 -1.11
N PRO A 115 13.37 -43.71 -0.84
CA PRO A 115 12.70 -44.29 0.31
C PRO A 115 12.30 -45.75 0.01
N GLU A 116 13.11 -46.71 0.45
CA GLU A 116 12.72 -48.12 0.46
C GLU A 116 12.01 -48.53 1.76
N ALA A 117 10.92 -49.29 1.60
CA ALA A 117 10.29 -50.17 2.60
C ALA A 117 9.84 -49.60 3.97
N ALA A 118 8.56 -49.21 4.04
CA ALA A 118 7.71 -49.48 5.22
C ALA A 118 6.28 -49.84 4.80
N ARG A 119 6.00 -51.14 4.63
CA ARG A 119 4.64 -51.70 4.46
C ARG A 119 4.46 -52.96 5.31
N ALA A 120 3.58 -52.91 6.30
CA ALA A 120 3.09 -54.10 6.99
C ALA A 120 1.65 -53.89 7.51
N GLY A 121 0.72 -54.75 7.08
CA GLY A 121 -0.67 -54.82 7.59
C GLY A 121 -1.62 -53.70 7.14
N THR A 122 -2.88 -53.95 6.79
CA THR A 122 -3.63 -55.21 6.69
C THR A 122 -4.65 -55.13 5.55
N ARG A 123 -4.90 -56.26 4.89
CA ARG A 123 -5.87 -56.38 3.78
C ARG A 123 -7.30 -56.42 4.32
N ARG A 124 -8.24 -55.77 3.61
CA ARG A 124 -9.57 -56.37 3.41
C ARG A 124 -10.09 -56.10 2.00
N SER A 125 -10.53 -57.17 1.36
CA SER A 125 -10.85 -57.24 -0.07
C SER A 125 -12.32 -56.96 -0.36
N GLY A 126 -12.59 -56.14 -1.39
CA GLY A 126 -13.91 -56.01 -2.01
C GLY A 126 -13.80 -56.07 -3.53
N ARG A 127 -14.23 -57.19 -4.14
CA ARG A 127 -14.52 -57.30 -5.58
C ARG A 127 -15.63 -56.28 -5.95
N ARG A 128 -15.83 -55.81 -7.19
CA ARG A 128 -15.57 -56.35 -8.54
C ARG A 128 -15.73 -55.21 -9.59
N ALA A 129 -15.34 -55.44 -10.84
CA ALA A 129 -15.74 -54.80 -12.12
C ALA A 129 -16.37 -53.37 -12.08
N GLY A 130 -15.90 -52.36 -12.80
CA GLY A 130 -15.24 -52.37 -14.11
C GLY A 130 -16.26 -52.10 -15.22
N HIS A 131 -16.26 -50.88 -15.78
CA HIS A 131 -16.66 -50.52 -17.15
C HIS A 131 -16.20 -49.08 -17.45
N ALA A 132 -15.77 -48.83 -18.68
CA ALA A 132 -15.42 -47.48 -19.15
C ALA A 132 -16.68 -46.76 -19.67
N ALA A 133 -16.74 -45.45 -19.48
CA ALA A 133 -17.73 -44.58 -20.13
C ALA A 133 -17.03 -43.35 -20.73
N ARG A 134 -17.24 -43.14 -22.03
CA ARG A 134 -16.90 -41.89 -22.73
C ARG A 134 -18.05 -40.89 -22.59
N PRO A 135 -17.81 -39.57 -22.78
CA PRO A 135 -18.80 -38.54 -22.46
C PRO A 135 -19.92 -38.44 -23.51
N GLY A 136 -21.12 -38.09 -23.05
CA GLY A 136 -22.28 -37.82 -23.90
C GLY A 136 -23.39 -37.05 -23.16
N ASP A 137 -23.82 -35.96 -23.77
CA ASP A 137 -25.10 -35.27 -23.67
C ASP A 137 -25.59 -34.65 -22.33
N LEU A 138 -25.34 -33.34 -22.27
CA LEU A 138 -26.23 -32.34 -21.67
C LEU A 138 -27.68 -32.50 -22.18
N GLY A 139 -28.66 -32.76 -21.30
CA GLY A 139 -30.06 -32.79 -21.74
C GLY A 139 -31.14 -33.03 -20.68
N ARG A 140 -31.74 -31.93 -20.18
CA ARG A 140 -33.08 -31.84 -19.55
C ARG A 140 -33.50 -32.88 -18.50
N ALA A 141 -33.62 -32.43 -17.25
CA ALA A 141 -34.57 -33.03 -16.28
C ALA A 141 -35.17 -32.02 -15.28
N LEU A 142 -35.93 -31.03 -15.78
CA LEU A 142 -36.91 -30.34 -14.92
C LEU A 142 -38.06 -31.31 -14.61
N ARG A 143 -38.08 -31.89 -13.40
CA ARG A 143 -39.24 -32.62 -12.87
C ARG A 143 -39.53 -32.19 -11.43
N ARG A 144 -40.62 -31.44 -11.25
CA ARG A 144 -41.29 -31.29 -9.94
C ARG A 144 -41.85 -32.65 -9.50
N PRO A 145 -41.70 -33.08 -8.24
CA PRO A 145 -42.51 -34.15 -7.68
C PRO A 145 -43.92 -33.64 -7.30
N PRO A 146 -44.98 -34.46 -7.43
CA PRO A 146 -46.35 -34.10 -7.06
C PRO A 146 -46.75 -34.61 -5.66
N GLY A 147 -47.81 -34.02 -5.08
CA GLY A 147 -48.62 -34.66 -4.03
C GLY A 147 -48.66 -33.93 -2.67
N VAL A 148 -49.86 -33.53 -2.24
CA VAL A 148 -50.14 -32.77 -1.01
C VAL A 148 -51.01 -33.59 -0.05
N ARG A 149 -50.80 -33.43 1.27
CA ARG A 149 -51.72 -33.55 2.43
C ARG A 149 -50.86 -33.38 3.71
N GLY A 150 -51.18 -32.62 4.75
CA GLY A 150 -52.29 -31.71 5.08
C GLY A 150 -51.87 -30.83 6.29
N PRO A 151 -52.74 -29.99 6.88
CA PRO A 151 -52.31 -29.02 7.90
C PRO A 151 -52.22 -29.66 9.29
N GLY A 152 -50.99 -29.80 9.81
CA GLY A 152 -50.71 -30.24 11.17
C GLY A 152 -49.44 -29.57 11.68
N GLY A 153 -49.47 -29.05 12.90
CA GLY A 153 -48.40 -28.21 13.43
C GLY A 153 -47.06 -28.94 13.52
N ILE A 154 -46.06 -28.44 12.81
CA ILE A 154 -44.66 -28.83 13.01
C ILE A 154 -44.11 -27.89 14.07
N ALA A 155 -43.88 -28.42 15.28
CA ALA A 155 -43.10 -27.71 16.29
C ALA A 155 -41.76 -27.31 15.67
N LEU A 156 -41.30 -26.09 15.95
CA LEU A 156 -39.95 -25.64 15.58
C LEU A 156 -38.92 -26.44 16.40
N GLY A 157 -38.68 -27.68 15.98
CA GLY A 157 -37.51 -28.42 16.38
C GLY A 157 -36.30 -27.58 16.01
N ALA A 158 -35.34 -27.47 16.94
CA ALA A 158 -34.15 -26.68 16.75
C ALA A 158 -33.39 -27.17 15.50
N GLN A 159 -33.64 -26.52 14.37
CA GLN A 159 -32.65 -26.49 13.30
C GLN A 159 -31.40 -25.95 13.95
N GLU A 160 -30.33 -26.74 13.91
CA GLU A 160 -29.03 -26.35 14.43
C GLU A 160 -28.72 -24.96 13.89
N LEU A 161 -28.74 -23.97 14.79
CA LEU A 161 -28.20 -22.65 14.52
C LEU A 161 -26.70 -22.88 14.33
N ARG A 162 -26.31 -23.21 13.09
CA ARG A 162 -24.93 -23.12 12.64
C ARG A 162 -24.47 -21.74 13.09
N PRO A 163 -23.50 -21.62 14.01
CA PRO A 163 -23.05 -20.33 14.46
C PRO A 163 -22.71 -19.50 13.24
N LEU A 164 -23.23 -18.26 13.17
CA LEU A 164 -22.82 -17.34 12.12
C LEU A 164 -21.28 -17.35 12.09
N PRO A 165 -20.65 -17.55 10.92
CA PRO A 165 -19.22 -17.81 10.86
C PRO A 165 -18.47 -16.67 11.53
N VAL A 166 -17.82 -16.97 12.65
CA VAL A 166 -17.16 -15.98 13.49
C VAL A 166 -16.04 -15.35 12.67
N THR A 167 -16.14 -14.05 12.41
CA THR A 167 -15.09 -13.29 11.74
C THR A 167 -13.97 -12.97 12.73
N ALA A 168 -12.75 -12.75 12.23
CA ALA A 168 -11.57 -12.58 13.08
C ALA A 168 -11.66 -11.38 14.04
N LEU A 169 -12.42 -10.34 13.67
CA LEU A 169 -12.65 -9.12 14.44
C LEU A 169 -14.13 -8.91 14.81
N ALA A 170 -14.93 -9.99 14.87
CA ALA A 170 -16.31 -9.93 15.33
C ALA A 170 -16.41 -9.22 16.70
N GLY A 171 -17.26 -8.20 16.80
CA GLY A 171 -17.45 -7.42 18.02
C GLY A 171 -16.41 -6.31 18.27
N VAL A 172 -15.41 -6.14 17.40
CA VAL A 172 -14.54 -4.96 17.42
C VAL A 172 -15.20 -3.83 16.64
N ARG A 173 -15.35 -2.65 17.24
CA ARG A 173 -15.84 -1.44 16.55
C ARG A 173 -14.74 -0.39 16.39
N VAL A 174 -14.62 0.18 15.19
CA VAL A 174 -13.63 1.20 14.82
C VAL A 174 -14.34 2.49 14.43
N LEU A 175 -13.95 3.62 15.04
CA LEU A 175 -14.29 4.96 14.57
C LEU A 175 -13.18 5.45 13.64
N ASP A 176 -13.50 5.63 12.37
CA ASP A 176 -12.56 5.92 11.30
C ASP A 176 -12.68 7.40 10.87
N LEU A 177 -11.80 8.25 11.41
CA LEU A 177 -11.66 9.66 11.03
C LEU A 177 -10.74 9.87 9.82
N THR A 178 -10.26 8.78 9.22
CA THR A 178 -9.16 8.84 8.25
C THR A 178 -9.64 9.29 6.87
N ARG A 179 -8.70 9.84 6.09
CA ARG A 179 -8.95 10.43 4.76
C ARG A 179 -7.90 9.99 3.74
N PHE A 180 -8.18 10.24 2.46
CA PHE A 180 -7.33 9.86 1.33
C PHE A 180 -7.10 8.35 1.24
N LEU A 181 -5.94 7.83 1.71
CA LEU A 181 -5.47 6.48 1.35
C LEU A 181 -4.93 5.63 2.51
N ALA A 182 -3.89 6.07 3.23
CA ALA A 182 -3.19 5.23 4.22
C ALA A 182 -4.11 4.73 5.35
N GLY A 183 -4.79 5.67 6.01
CA GLY A 183 -5.78 5.37 7.04
C GLY A 183 -7.00 4.60 6.51
N PRO A 184 -7.62 5.03 5.39
CA PRO A 184 -8.76 4.31 4.84
C PRO A 184 -8.44 2.86 4.46
N PHE A 185 -7.22 2.58 3.99
CA PHE A 185 -6.74 1.23 3.70
C PHE A 185 -6.54 0.39 4.97
N CYS A 186 -5.92 0.96 6.01
CA CYS A 186 -5.79 0.35 7.34
C CYS A 186 -7.15 -0.12 7.87
N THR A 187 -8.13 0.77 7.92
CA THR A 187 -9.46 0.45 8.47
C THR A 187 -10.27 -0.44 7.53
N ALA A 188 -10.04 -0.43 6.22
CA ALA A 188 -10.64 -1.40 5.30
C ALA A 188 -10.13 -2.83 5.54
N ILE A 189 -8.85 -3.03 5.87
CA ILE A 189 -8.34 -4.35 6.28
C ILE A 189 -9.07 -4.85 7.54
N LEU A 190 -9.30 -3.97 8.52
CA LEU A 190 -10.05 -4.32 9.73
C LEU A 190 -11.53 -4.67 9.40
N ALA A 191 -12.16 -3.91 8.51
CA ALA A 191 -13.53 -4.18 8.06
C ALA A 191 -13.64 -5.52 7.31
N ASP A 192 -12.69 -5.83 6.43
CA ASP A 192 -12.60 -7.11 5.71
C ASP A 192 -12.42 -8.32 6.65
N LEU A 193 -11.69 -8.12 7.76
CA LEU A 193 -11.52 -9.10 8.84
C LEU A 193 -12.71 -9.14 9.81
N GLY A 194 -13.75 -8.32 9.58
CA GLY A 194 -15.04 -8.37 10.26
C GLY A 194 -15.27 -7.36 11.38
N ALA A 195 -14.43 -6.34 11.52
CA ALA A 195 -14.68 -5.23 12.44
C ALA A 195 -15.82 -4.34 11.93
N GLU A 196 -16.63 -3.81 12.85
CA GLU A 196 -17.62 -2.78 12.52
C GLU A 196 -16.91 -1.42 12.39
N VAL A 197 -16.66 -0.98 11.16
CA VAL A 197 -15.98 0.30 10.90
C VAL A 197 -17.00 1.39 10.57
N ILE A 198 -17.02 2.44 11.38
CA ILE A 198 -17.84 3.65 11.21
C ILE A 198 -16.91 4.76 10.69
N LYS A 199 -16.95 5.00 9.39
CA LYS A 199 -16.24 6.10 8.73
C LYS A 199 -16.97 7.42 8.98
N VAL A 200 -16.19 8.41 9.40
CA VAL A 200 -16.65 9.77 9.65
C VAL A 200 -16.14 10.68 8.55
N GLU A 201 -17.03 11.43 7.94
CA GLU A 201 -16.73 12.34 6.84
C GLU A 201 -17.27 13.75 7.09
N ALA A 202 -16.75 14.77 6.41
CA ALA A 202 -17.29 16.12 6.53
C ALA A 202 -18.73 16.19 5.93
N PRO A 203 -19.73 16.79 6.61
CA PRO A 203 -21.10 16.93 6.09
C PRO A 203 -21.22 17.59 4.71
N ARG A 204 -20.20 18.35 4.30
CA ARG A 204 -20.06 18.92 2.96
C ARG A 204 -18.74 18.48 2.35
N GLY A 205 -18.80 17.85 1.18
CA GLY A 205 -17.64 17.35 0.43
C GLY A 205 -17.19 15.93 0.82
N GLY A 206 -17.42 15.50 2.06
CA GLY A 206 -16.98 14.19 2.54
C GLY A 206 -15.45 14.08 2.66
N ASP A 207 -14.93 12.87 2.48
CA ASP A 207 -13.50 12.58 2.33
C ASP A 207 -12.96 13.07 0.99
N GLU A 208 -11.82 13.74 0.99
CA GLU A 208 -11.12 14.20 -0.22
C GLU A 208 -10.78 13.04 -1.18
N GLY A 209 -10.63 11.82 -0.68
CA GLY A 209 -10.47 10.57 -1.45
C GLY A 209 -11.68 10.18 -2.32
N ARG A 210 -12.83 10.86 -2.19
CA ARG A 210 -13.95 10.77 -3.16
C ARG A 210 -13.62 11.40 -4.51
N TYR A 211 -12.53 12.18 -4.61
CA TYR A 211 -12.17 12.98 -5.77
C TYR A 211 -10.79 12.58 -6.35
N GLY A 212 -10.43 13.18 -7.50
CA GLY A 212 -9.11 13.03 -8.14
C GLY A 212 -8.92 11.79 -9.01
N TYR A 213 -9.53 10.66 -8.65
CA TYR A 213 -9.55 9.46 -9.51
C TYR A 213 -10.68 9.51 -10.56
N PRO A 214 -10.55 8.80 -11.70
CA PRO A 214 -11.65 8.62 -12.65
C PRO A 214 -12.90 8.04 -11.99
N SER A 215 -14.06 8.59 -12.35
CA SER A 215 -15.37 8.11 -11.90
C SER A 215 -16.06 7.31 -13.02
N ALA A 216 -16.92 6.36 -12.64
CA ALA A 216 -17.80 5.65 -13.57
C ALA A 216 -19.20 6.29 -13.45
N ASP A 217 -19.67 6.98 -14.49
CA ASP A 217 -20.93 7.74 -14.48
C ASP A 217 -21.07 8.73 -13.30
N GLY A 218 -19.95 9.27 -12.80
CA GLY A 218 -19.92 10.13 -11.60
C GLY A 218 -19.90 9.38 -10.26
N VAL A 219 -19.83 8.05 -10.27
CA VAL A 219 -19.61 7.21 -9.07
C VAL A 219 -18.11 7.18 -8.74
N PRO A 220 -17.69 7.50 -7.49
CA PRO A 220 -16.28 7.54 -7.10
C PRO A 220 -15.76 6.12 -6.79
N VAL A 221 -15.59 5.29 -7.83
CA VAL A 221 -15.28 3.86 -7.70
C VAL A 221 -14.04 3.54 -6.87
N ALA A 222 -13.00 4.38 -6.93
CA ALA A 222 -11.80 4.23 -6.10
C ALA A 222 -12.10 4.38 -4.60
N PHE A 223 -12.92 5.37 -4.23
CA PHE A 223 -13.38 5.56 -2.86
C PHE A 223 -14.22 4.38 -2.38
N LEU A 224 -15.14 3.87 -3.22
CA LEU A 224 -15.99 2.73 -2.88
C LEU A 224 -15.17 1.44 -2.68
N ALA A 225 -14.16 1.20 -3.50
CA ALA A 225 -13.26 0.05 -3.35
C ALA A 225 -12.39 0.15 -2.08
N LEU A 226 -11.92 1.36 -1.77
CA LEU A 226 -11.07 1.64 -0.63
C LEU A 226 -11.83 1.67 0.71
N ASN A 227 -13.10 2.08 0.71
CA ASN A 227 -13.94 2.18 1.92
C ASN A 227 -15.00 1.08 2.01
N ARG A 228 -14.83 -0.01 1.25
CA ARG A 228 -15.64 -1.24 1.30
C ARG A 228 -15.89 -1.71 2.74
N ASN A 229 -17.02 -2.38 2.94
CA ASN A 229 -17.47 -2.90 4.24
C ASN A 229 -17.73 -1.87 5.36
N LYS A 230 -17.43 -0.58 5.19
CA LYS A 230 -17.64 0.47 6.22
C LYS A 230 -19.08 1.00 6.25
N LYS A 231 -19.51 1.51 7.42
CA LYS A 231 -20.68 2.40 7.58
C LYS A 231 -20.19 3.84 7.43
N GLY A 232 -20.92 4.71 6.74
CA GLY A 232 -20.56 6.11 6.50
C GLY A 232 -21.48 7.06 7.24
N ILE A 233 -20.90 7.90 8.11
CA ILE A 233 -21.59 9.00 8.78
C ILE A 233 -20.91 10.33 8.49
N THR A 234 -21.64 11.42 8.67
CA THR A 234 -21.13 12.78 8.51
C THR A 234 -21.05 13.51 9.85
N LEU A 235 -19.89 14.13 10.14
CA LEU A 235 -19.65 14.86 11.40
C LEU A 235 -18.62 15.98 11.19
N ASP A 236 -18.96 17.21 11.58
CA ASP A 236 -18.02 18.33 11.60
C ASP A 236 -17.42 18.55 13.00
N VAL A 237 -16.28 17.89 13.26
CA VAL A 237 -15.50 18.03 14.50
C VAL A 237 -14.89 19.43 14.73
N ARG A 238 -15.09 20.39 13.82
CA ARG A 238 -14.74 21.81 14.04
C ARG A 238 -15.78 22.54 14.91
N HIS A 239 -17.02 22.06 14.96
CA HIS A 239 -18.04 22.52 15.90
C HIS A 239 -17.84 21.88 17.29
N ASP A 240 -18.14 22.61 18.37
CA ASP A 240 -18.12 22.06 19.73
C ASP A 240 -19.12 20.92 19.91
N GLU A 241 -20.32 21.06 19.37
CA GLU A 241 -21.33 20.00 19.33
C GLU A 241 -20.82 18.75 18.59
N GLY A 242 -20.07 18.95 17.49
CA GLY A 242 -19.42 17.87 16.76
C GLY A 242 -18.34 17.15 17.59
N ARG A 243 -17.53 17.88 18.37
CA ARG A 243 -16.56 17.30 19.32
C ARG A 243 -17.23 16.56 20.47
N GLN A 244 -18.33 17.08 20.99
CA GLN A 244 -19.13 16.42 22.03
C GLN A 244 -19.75 15.12 21.51
N LEU A 245 -20.29 15.15 20.29
CA LEU A 245 -20.87 13.97 19.63
C LEU A 245 -19.80 12.92 19.31
N LEU A 246 -18.59 13.34 18.91
CA LEU A 246 -17.44 12.46 18.76
C LEU A 246 -17.09 11.76 20.09
N ARG A 247 -16.95 12.50 21.20
CA ARG A 247 -16.67 11.90 22.52
C ARG A 247 -17.76 10.91 22.96
N ARG A 248 -19.03 11.16 22.62
CA ARG A 248 -20.11 10.18 22.82
C ARG A 248 -19.87 8.91 22.01
N LEU A 249 -19.49 9.01 20.74
CA LEU A 249 -19.13 7.84 19.92
C LEU A 249 -17.95 7.07 20.50
N LEU A 250 -16.93 7.73 21.07
CA LEU A 250 -15.76 7.08 21.67
C LEU A 250 -16.12 6.12 22.81
N ALA A 251 -17.22 6.36 23.55
CA ALA A 251 -17.72 5.45 24.58
C ALA A 251 -18.24 4.10 24.02
N HIS A 252 -18.45 3.99 22.71
CA HIS A 252 -19.03 2.81 22.05
C HIS A 252 -18.06 2.07 21.12
N VAL A 253 -16.80 2.47 21.02
CA VAL A 253 -15.80 1.89 20.09
C VAL A 253 -14.57 1.35 20.80
N ASP A 254 -13.88 0.42 20.13
CA ASP A 254 -12.62 -0.17 20.60
C ASP A 254 -11.39 0.58 20.08
N VAL A 255 -11.52 1.16 18.89
CA VAL A 255 -10.42 1.80 18.15
C VAL A 255 -10.89 3.13 17.59
N LEU A 256 -10.09 4.18 17.78
CA LEU A 256 -10.14 5.42 17.02
C LEU A 256 -8.98 5.39 16.01
N ALA A 257 -9.25 5.59 14.73
CA ALA A 257 -8.22 5.69 13.69
C ALA A 257 -8.25 7.07 13.03
N GLU A 258 -7.08 7.69 12.90
CA GLU A 258 -6.90 8.98 12.21
C GLU A 258 -5.55 9.03 11.47
N ASN A 259 -5.40 9.98 10.54
CA ASN A 259 -4.20 10.13 9.71
C ASN A 259 -3.83 11.60 9.44
N PHE A 260 -3.99 12.45 10.45
CA PHE A 260 -3.62 13.86 10.40
C PHE A 260 -2.13 14.07 10.70
N ALA A 261 -1.62 15.28 10.43
CA ALA A 261 -0.27 15.67 10.82
C ALA A 261 -0.16 15.71 12.36
N GLY A 262 1.05 15.46 12.89
CA GLY A 262 1.30 15.34 14.31
C GLY A 262 0.78 16.53 15.12
N GLY A 263 0.03 16.24 16.18
CA GLY A 263 -0.61 17.25 17.04
C GLY A 263 -1.95 17.83 16.54
N THR A 264 -2.42 17.50 15.33
CA THR A 264 -3.73 18.00 14.82
C THR A 264 -4.88 17.55 15.71
N LEU A 265 -4.95 16.26 16.05
CA LEU A 265 -5.99 15.72 16.92
C LEU A 265 -5.94 16.36 18.34
N ALA A 266 -4.74 16.58 18.87
CA ALA A 266 -4.54 17.28 20.15
C ALA A 266 -5.04 18.73 20.12
N SER A 267 -4.88 19.44 18.99
CA SER A 267 -5.42 20.81 18.81
C SER A 267 -6.95 20.88 18.84
N TRP A 268 -7.66 19.76 18.69
CA TRP A 268 -9.11 19.66 18.85
C TRP A 268 -9.52 19.20 20.26
N GLY A 269 -8.56 19.12 21.19
CA GLY A 269 -8.77 18.64 22.56
C GLY A 269 -8.94 17.12 22.67
N LEU A 270 -8.38 16.37 21.71
CA LEU A 270 -8.57 14.92 21.55
C LEU A 270 -7.22 14.20 21.52
N ALA A 271 -6.24 14.63 22.32
CA ALA A 271 -4.90 14.05 22.30
C ALA A 271 -4.93 12.53 22.62
N PRO A 272 -4.13 11.67 21.94
CA PRO A 272 -4.19 10.22 22.12
C PRO A 272 -4.03 9.75 23.57
N ASP A 273 -3.09 10.32 24.32
CA ASP A 273 -2.88 10.00 25.73
C ASP A 273 -4.07 10.42 26.62
N ASP A 274 -4.70 11.54 26.30
CA ASP A 274 -5.88 12.05 27.02
C ASP A 274 -7.07 11.12 26.78
N LEU A 275 -7.31 10.73 25.53
CA LEU A 275 -8.34 9.78 25.14
C LEU A 275 -8.11 8.39 25.75
N CYS A 276 -6.86 7.92 25.85
CA CYS A 276 -6.54 6.65 26.53
C CYS A 276 -6.76 6.74 28.06
N ARG A 277 -6.64 7.93 28.67
CA ARG A 277 -6.99 8.15 30.09
C ARG A 277 -8.50 8.26 30.32
N GLU A 278 -9.21 8.95 29.44
CA GLU A 278 -10.69 9.08 29.47
C GLU A 278 -11.38 7.73 29.17
N HIS A 279 -10.81 6.95 28.25
CA HIS A 279 -11.31 5.64 27.84
C HIS A 279 -10.20 4.57 27.97
N PRO A 280 -9.98 3.97 29.16
CA PRO A 280 -8.86 3.05 29.43
C PRO A 280 -8.76 1.79 28.55
N ARG A 281 -9.78 1.50 27.73
CA ARG A 281 -9.83 0.38 26.77
C ARG A 281 -9.68 0.79 25.31
N LEU A 282 -9.68 2.09 25.02
CA LEU A 282 -9.61 2.63 23.66
C LEU A 282 -8.19 2.47 23.10
N ILE A 283 -8.10 2.05 21.84
CA ILE A 283 -6.87 2.09 21.06
C ILE A 283 -6.93 3.31 20.15
N VAL A 284 -5.94 4.20 20.20
CA VAL A 284 -5.89 5.38 19.34
C VAL A 284 -4.77 5.20 18.32
N ALA A 285 -5.12 5.00 17.05
CA ALA A 285 -4.19 4.77 15.96
C ALA A 285 -4.00 6.02 15.11
N SER A 286 -2.77 6.52 15.06
CA SER A 286 -2.35 7.73 14.36
C SER A 286 -1.40 7.35 13.22
N LEU A 287 -1.84 7.52 11.97
CA LEU A 287 -1.03 7.24 10.78
C LEU A 287 -0.57 8.57 10.15
N SER A 288 0.54 9.13 10.59
CA SER A 288 1.02 10.44 10.11
C SER A 288 2.24 10.32 9.20
N GLY A 289 2.60 11.42 8.52
CA GLY A 289 3.74 11.43 7.60
C GLY A 289 5.11 11.14 8.24
N PHE A 290 5.27 11.53 9.50
CA PHE A 290 6.56 11.60 10.21
C PHE A 290 6.45 11.21 11.70
N GLY A 291 5.38 10.49 12.08
CA GLY A 291 5.04 10.14 13.46
C GLY A 291 4.39 11.27 14.25
N GLN A 292 3.95 10.99 15.47
CA GLN A 292 3.47 12.00 16.44
C GLN A 292 4.62 12.67 17.20
N THR A 293 5.85 12.17 17.08
CA THR A 293 7.03 12.66 17.81
C THR A 293 8.17 13.12 16.90
N GLY A 294 9.18 13.78 17.46
CA GLY A 294 10.34 14.26 16.71
C GLY A 294 10.13 15.59 15.97
N PRO A 295 11.18 16.13 15.33
CA PRO A 295 11.19 17.51 14.82
C PRO A 295 10.36 17.73 13.54
N TRP A 296 9.89 16.66 12.89
CA TRP A 296 9.14 16.72 11.64
C TRP A 296 7.67 16.29 11.79
N SER A 297 7.22 15.90 13.00
CA SER A 297 5.87 15.37 13.28
C SER A 297 4.73 16.23 12.73
N SER A 298 4.82 17.55 12.88
CA SER A 298 3.80 18.52 12.43
C SER A 298 3.84 18.84 10.93
N ARG A 299 4.79 18.27 10.16
CA ARG A 299 4.90 18.54 8.72
C ARG A 299 3.85 17.77 7.93
N PRO A 300 3.22 18.38 6.91
CA PRO A 300 2.36 17.65 5.99
C PRO A 300 3.19 16.66 5.15
N SER A 301 2.58 15.54 4.79
CA SER A 301 3.17 14.52 3.93
C SER A 301 2.10 13.87 3.06
N TYR A 302 2.52 13.41 1.89
CA TYR A 302 1.80 12.51 0.99
C TYR A 302 2.78 11.39 0.59
N ASP A 303 2.29 10.29 0.02
CA ASP A 303 3.10 9.15 -0.47
C ASP A 303 4.51 9.52 -0.98
N ILE A 304 4.61 10.38 -2.00
CA ILE A 304 5.91 10.73 -2.61
C ILE A 304 6.88 11.40 -1.64
N VAL A 305 6.37 12.18 -0.68
CA VAL A 305 7.18 12.82 0.37
C VAL A 305 7.68 11.78 1.36
N ALA A 306 6.84 10.81 1.75
CA ALA A 306 7.25 9.69 2.59
C ALA A 306 8.27 8.77 1.90
N GLN A 307 8.07 8.44 0.62
CA GLN A 307 9.02 7.64 -0.17
C GLN A 307 10.37 8.34 -0.36
N ALA A 308 10.38 9.67 -0.49
CA ALA A 308 11.61 10.46 -0.55
C ALA A 308 12.31 10.52 0.82
N ALA A 309 11.57 10.87 1.88
CA ALA A 309 12.12 11.07 3.22
C ALA A 309 12.55 9.76 3.90
N GLY A 310 11.90 8.64 3.59
CA GLY A 310 12.30 7.29 4.02
C GLY A 310 13.46 6.72 3.19
N GLY A 311 13.97 7.45 2.20
CA GLY A 311 15.13 7.06 1.38
C GLY A 311 14.83 6.10 0.22
N PHE A 312 13.62 5.56 0.11
CA PHE A 312 13.25 4.53 -0.87
C PHE A 312 13.46 4.98 -2.33
N MET A 313 13.21 6.26 -2.63
CA MET A 313 13.47 6.84 -3.95
C MET A 313 14.96 6.88 -4.34
N SER A 314 15.88 6.82 -3.38
CA SER A 314 17.33 6.86 -3.67
C SER A 314 17.83 5.57 -4.33
N ILE A 315 17.17 4.44 -4.04
CA ILE A 315 17.48 3.10 -4.55
C ILE A 315 16.57 2.66 -5.69
N THR A 316 15.47 3.37 -5.93
CA THR A 316 14.45 3.02 -6.93
C THR A 316 14.65 3.80 -8.23
N GLY A 317 14.63 3.07 -9.37
CA GLY A 317 14.81 3.60 -10.72
C GLY A 317 16.00 2.97 -11.45
N PHE A 318 16.37 3.54 -12.60
CA PHE A 318 17.58 3.16 -13.35
C PHE A 318 18.80 3.99 -12.90
N PRO A 319 20.05 3.53 -13.16
CA PRO A 319 21.26 4.22 -12.70
C PRO A 319 21.29 5.71 -13.08
N ASP A 320 21.09 5.99 -14.38
CA ASP A 320 21.25 7.30 -15.00
C ASP A 320 19.96 8.15 -15.02
N THR A 321 18.87 7.64 -14.43
CA THR A 321 17.62 8.40 -14.26
C THR A 321 17.59 9.11 -12.91
N PRO A 322 16.81 10.19 -12.72
CA PRO A 322 16.55 10.77 -11.41
C PRO A 322 15.99 9.75 -10.39
N PRO A 323 16.08 10.03 -9.08
CA PRO A 323 15.38 9.26 -8.04
C PRO A 323 13.91 9.05 -8.39
N THR A 324 13.48 7.79 -8.43
CA THR A 324 12.14 7.42 -8.94
C THR A 324 11.31 6.87 -7.79
N ARG A 325 10.02 7.23 -7.73
CA ARG A 325 9.09 6.66 -6.75
C ARG A 325 8.62 5.26 -7.18
N GLY A 326 8.31 4.40 -6.22
CA GLY A 326 7.53 3.20 -6.47
C GLY A 326 6.16 3.54 -7.07
N GLY A 327 5.66 2.67 -7.95
CA GLY A 327 4.33 2.79 -8.56
C GLY A 327 3.19 2.70 -7.54
N GLY A 328 2.00 3.18 -7.92
CA GLY A 328 0.88 3.32 -6.98
C GLY A 328 1.15 4.40 -5.92
N SER A 329 0.67 4.20 -4.70
CA SER A 329 0.99 5.02 -3.52
C SER A 329 1.58 4.11 -2.43
N LEU A 330 2.79 3.59 -2.70
CA LEU A 330 3.41 2.55 -1.88
C LEU A 330 3.54 2.93 -0.40
N GLY A 331 3.93 4.18 -0.10
CA GLY A 331 4.08 4.66 1.27
C GLY A 331 2.76 4.71 2.01
N ASP A 332 1.67 5.11 1.35
CA ASP A 332 0.33 5.11 1.95
C ASP A 332 -0.14 3.68 2.25
N PHE A 333 0.03 2.74 1.30
CA PHE A 333 -0.37 1.35 1.50
C PHE A 333 0.44 0.67 2.61
N VAL A 334 1.75 0.89 2.68
CA VAL A 334 2.62 0.26 3.69
C VAL A 334 2.40 0.88 5.07
N ALA A 335 2.21 2.19 5.18
CA ALA A 335 1.74 2.81 6.43
C ALA A 335 0.38 2.25 6.86
N GLY A 336 -0.55 2.02 5.92
CA GLY A 336 -1.83 1.37 6.19
C GLY A 336 -1.70 -0.07 6.70
N LEU A 337 -0.75 -0.85 6.15
CA LEU A 337 -0.42 -2.20 6.64
C LEU A 337 0.14 -2.16 8.06
N TYR A 338 1.11 -1.27 8.35
CA TYR A 338 1.65 -1.12 9.70
C TYR A 338 0.61 -0.61 10.70
N GLY A 339 -0.32 0.26 10.28
CA GLY A 339 -1.47 0.66 11.09
C GLY A 339 -2.37 -0.51 11.47
N ALA A 340 -2.73 -1.36 10.49
CA ALA A 340 -3.54 -2.55 10.75
C ALA A 340 -2.80 -3.54 11.68
N ILE A 341 -1.51 -3.78 11.46
CA ILE A 341 -0.66 -4.61 12.32
C ILE A 341 -0.59 -4.04 13.75
N GLY A 342 -0.40 -2.73 13.90
CA GLY A 342 -0.33 -2.05 15.19
C GLY A 342 -1.64 -2.14 15.97
N ILE A 343 -2.78 -1.94 15.30
CA ILE A 343 -4.11 -2.11 15.91
C ILE A 343 -4.36 -3.56 16.31
N LEU A 344 -4.03 -4.55 15.46
CA LEU A 344 -4.14 -5.97 15.80
C LEU A 344 -3.25 -6.36 17.00
N ALA A 345 -2.02 -5.83 17.06
CA ALA A 345 -1.11 -6.03 18.19
C ALA A 345 -1.64 -5.37 19.47
N ALA A 346 -2.21 -4.17 19.38
CA ALA A 346 -2.84 -3.47 20.51
C ALA A 346 -4.10 -4.19 21.02
N LEU A 347 -4.95 -4.70 20.12
CA LEU A 347 -6.10 -5.54 20.47
C LEU A 347 -5.65 -6.83 21.18
N ALA A 348 -4.59 -7.48 20.69
CA ALA A 348 -4.01 -8.65 21.32
C ALA A 348 -3.34 -8.33 22.68
N ALA A 349 -2.74 -7.15 22.86
CA ALA A 349 -2.23 -6.72 24.16
C ALA A 349 -3.37 -6.48 25.15
N ARG A 350 -4.39 -5.71 24.72
CA ARG A 350 -5.60 -5.39 25.49
C ARG A 350 -6.38 -6.61 25.96
N SER A 351 -6.35 -7.73 25.23
CA SER A 351 -6.98 -8.98 25.68
C SER A 351 -6.29 -9.62 26.90
N ARG A 352 -5.03 -9.26 27.17
CA ARG A 352 -4.25 -9.72 28.34
C ARG A 352 -4.16 -8.68 29.44
N THR A 353 -4.01 -7.40 29.10
CA THR A 353 -3.84 -6.30 30.08
C THR A 353 -5.16 -5.69 30.53
N GLY A 354 -6.23 -5.86 29.75
CA GLY A 354 -7.49 -5.14 29.93
C GLY A 354 -7.46 -3.68 29.45
N THR A 355 -6.30 -3.14 29.05
CA THR A 355 -6.08 -1.72 28.72
C THR A 355 -5.79 -1.50 27.24
N GLY A 356 -6.25 -0.37 26.70
CA GLY A 356 -5.87 0.14 25.38
C GLY A 356 -4.53 0.86 25.40
N GLN A 357 -4.12 1.42 24.26
CA GLN A 357 -2.88 2.18 24.07
C GLN A 357 -2.93 3.00 22.78
N ALA A 358 -2.05 4.02 22.68
CA ALA A 358 -1.77 4.68 21.42
C ALA A 358 -0.95 3.78 20.47
N VAL A 359 -1.15 3.94 19.17
CA VAL A 359 -0.43 3.29 18.07
C VAL A 359 0.02 4.40 17.11
N ASP A 360 1.29 4.77 17.15
CA ASP A 360 1.89 5.77 16.24
C ASP A 360 2.54 5.07 15.04
N VAL A 361 2.19 5.49 13.83
CA VAL A 361 2.75 4.97 12.58
C VAL A 361 3.18 6.14 11.71
N SER A 362 4.49 6.23 11.48
CA SER A 362 5.14 7.18 10.58
C SER A 362 5.25 6.57 9.18
N SER A 363 4.74 7.26 8.15
CA SER A 363 4.95 6.86 6.75
C SER A 363 6.43 6.94 6.34
N GLN A 364 7.23 7.82 6.96
CA GLN A 364 8.68 7.83 6.76
C GLN A 364 9.32 6.54 7.27
N ASP A 365 8.97 6.11 8.48
CA ASP A 365 9.53 4.92 9.13
C ASP A 365 9.12 3.65 8.37
N ALA A 366 7.86 3.62 7.92
CA ALA A 366 7.31 2.57 7.07
C ALA A 366 8.02 2.44 5.71
N MET A 367 8.57 3.52 5.16
CA MET A 367 9.39 3.48 3.95
C MET A 367 10.87 3.20 4.24
N PHE A 368 11.38 3.64 5.39
CA PHE A 368 12.74 3.34 5.85
C PHE A 368 12.93 1.84 6.14
N SER A 369 11.92 1.17 6.70
CA SER A 369 11.96 -0.28 6.95
C SER A 369 12.01 -1.14 5.68
N LEU A 370 11.71 -0.55 4.52
CA LEU A 370 11.79 -1.19 3.19
C LEU A 370 13.13 -0.96 2.47
N LEU A 371 14.14 -0.40 3.13
CA LEU A 371 15.50 -0.29 2.59
C LEU A 371 16.33 -1.58 2.73
N ASP A 372 15.67 -2.73 2.94
CA ASP A 372 16.30 -4.00 3.30
C ASP A 372 17.36 -3.81 4.42
N ASN A 373 18.54 -4.43 4.25
CA ASN A 373 19.68 -4.28 5.15
C ASN A 373 20.56 -3.06 4.83
N TRP A 374 20.21 -2.20 3.87
CA TRP A 374 21.11 -1.13 3.40
C TRP A 374 21.49 -0.08 4.45
N PRO A 375 20.62 0.35 5.38
CA PRO A 375 21.03 1.21 6.49
C PRO A 375 22.13 0.56 7.35
N THR A 376 21.99 -0.73 7.65
CA THR A 376 22.98 -1.52 8.40
C THR A 376 24.27 -1.73 7.62
N ILE A 377 24.19 -2.07 6.32
CA ILE A 377 25.36 -2.20 5.44
C ILE A 377 26.10 -0.87 5.34
N HIS A 378 25.39 0.25 5.20
CA HIS A 378 26.01 1.57 5.16
C HIS A 378 26.71 1.92 6.46
N ALA A 379 26.07 1.70 7.61
CA ALA A 379 26.66 1.93 8.92
C ALA A 379 27.93 1.08 9.17
N ALA A 380 27.94 -0.17 8.69
CA ALA A 380 29.07 -1.09 8.89
C ALA A 380 30.23 -0.92 7.89
N THR A 381 29.95 -0.47 6.65
CA THR A 381 30.91 -0.53 5.53
C THR A 381 31.13 0.79 4.79
N GLY A 382 30.30 1.82 5.03
CA GLY A 382 30.29 3.05 4.25
C GLY A 382 29.70 2.92 2.84
N ARG A 383 29.47 1.69 2.32
CA ARG A 383 28.88 1.43 1.00
C ARG A 383 27.45 1.96 0.93
N ARG A 384 27.01 2.36 -0.26
CA ARG A 384 25.64 2.80 -0.53
C ARG A 384 25.06 2.01 -1.72
N PRO A 385 23.76 1.65 -1.68
CA PRO A 385 23.08 1.11 -2.85
C PRO A 385 22.96 2.18 -3.95
N GLY A 386 23.11 1.76 -5.21
CA GLY A 386 22.73 2.54 -6.37
C GLY A 386 21.38 2.08 -6.92
N ARG A 387 20.75 2.91 -7.75
CA ARG A 387 19.61 2.52 -8.59
C ARG A 387 20.08 1.55 -9.67
N VAL A 388 19.38 0.44 -9.88
CA VAL A 388 19.83 -0.63 -10.81
C VAL A 388 18.80 -1.08 -11.84
N GLY A 389 17.60 -0.48 -11.89
CA GLY A 389 16.48 -0.97 -12.70
C GLY A 389 15.76 -2.11 -12.00
N ASN A 390 15.33 -3.14 -12.74
CA ASN A 390 14.76 -4.36 -12.14
C ASN A 390 15.83 -5.39 -11.70
N ARG A 391 17.12 -5.04 -11.83
CA ARG A 391 18.24 -5.92 -11.51
C ARG A 391 18.39 -6.14 -10.01
N HIS A 392 18.86 -7.34 -9.64
CA HIS A 392 19.17 -7.66 -8.25
C HIS A 392 20.64 -7.36 -7.90
N LEU A 393 20.87 -6.74 -6.74
CA LEU A 393 22.22 -6.31 -6.31
C LEU A 393 23.17 -7.45 -5.89
N ALA A 394 22.70 -8.71 -5.91
CA ALA A 394 23.48 -9.88 -5.49
C ALA A 394 23.37 -11.11 -6.41
N THR A 395 22.64 -11.04 -7.54
CA THR A 395 22.58 -12.16 -8.50
C THR A 395 22.19 -11.69 -9.90
N ALA A 396 22.61 -12.44 -10.90
CA ALA A 396 22.18 -12.35 -12.28
C ALA A 396 22.11 -13.76 -12.91
N PRO A 397 21.33 -13.98 -13.98
CA PRO A 397 20.36 -13.06 -14.58
C PRO A 397 19.12 -12.86 -13.69
N TYR A 398 18.69 -11.62 -13.51
CA TYR A 398 17.53 -11.24 -12.72
C TYR A 398 17.03 -9.89 -13.26
N ASP A 399 16.11 -9.89 -14.21
CA ASP A 399 15.65 -8.66 -14.88
C ASP A 399 14.32 -8.88 -15.63
N ALA A 400 13.81 -7.82 -16.26
CA ALA A 400 12.73 -7.88 -17.24
C ALA A 400 13.30 -7.83 -18.67
N TYR A 401 12.92 -8.80 -19.49
CA TYR A 401 13.38 -8.99 -20.86
C TYR A 401 12.23 -8.78 -21.85
N ARG A 402 12.55 -8.24 -23.03
CA ARG A 402 11.55 -7.93 -24.06
C ARG A 402 11.38 -9.10 -25.01
N ALA A 403 10.19 -9.71 -24.99
CA ALA A 403 9.74 -10.68 -25.98
C ALA A 403 9.12 -9.97 -27.21
N ARG A 404 8.83 -10.72 -28.27
CA ARG A 404 8.22 -10.22 -29.52
C ARG A 404 6.93 -9.42 -29.29
N ASP A 405 6.10 -9.88 -28.37
CA ASP A 405 4.73 -9.40 -28.08
C ASP A 405 4.55 -8.79 -26.68
N GLY A 406 5.56 -8.85 -25.80
CA GLY A 406 5.42 -8.35 -24.43
C GLY A 406 6.73 -8.33 -23.62
N TRP A 407 6.60 -8.29 -22.30
CA TRP A 407 7.72 -8.33 -21.35
C TRP A 407 7.58 -9.54 -20.42
N VAL A 408 8.70 -10.16 -20.10
CA VAL A 408 8.82 -11.28 -19.15
C VAL A 408 9.88 -10.97 -18.10
N VAL A 409 9.60 -11.25 -16.84
CA VAL A 409 10.62 -11.28 -15.78
C VAL A 409 11.19 -12.68 -15.72
N ILE A 410 12.52 -12.79 -15.61
CA ILE A 410 13.23 -14.06 -15.33
C ILE A 410 14.17 -13.80 -14.14
N ALA A 411 14.07 -14.66 -13.12
CA ALA A 411 14.77 -14.50 -11.84
C ALA A 411 15.61 -15.74 -11.49
N VAL A 412 16.94 -15.61 -11.56
CA VAL A 412 17.89 -16.69 -11.24
C VAL A 412 18.65 -16.36 -9.96
N ALA A 413 18.29 -17.04 -8.87
CA ALA A 413 18.91 -16.87 -7.56
C ALA A 413 20.03 -17.86 -7.24
N THR A 414 20.12 -19.00 -7.94
CA THR A 414 21.09 -20.08 -7.62
C THR A 414 21.74 -20.67 -8.87
N ASN A 415 22.90 -21.32 -8.69
CA ASN A 415 23.62 -21.97 -9.79
C ASN A 415 22.79 -23.11 -10.42
N ARG A 416 21.98 -23.82 -9.63
CA ARG A 416 21.06 -24.86 -10.11
C ARG A 416 19.99 -24.30 -11.06
N ILE A 417 19.42 -23.14 -10.75
CA ILE A 417 18.45 -22.47 -11.62
C ILE A 417 19.17 -21.94 -12.88
N PHE A 418 20.40 -21.42 -12.74
CA PHE A 418 21.18 -20.94 -13.88
C PHE A 418 21.47 -22.05 -14.91
N ARG A 419 21.91 -23.24 -14.46
CA ARG A 419 22.13 -24.39 -15.36
C ARG A 419 20.84 -24.82 -16.09
N ARG A 420 19.68 -24.76 -15.43
CA ARG A 420 18.38 -25.03 -16.07
C ARG A 420 18.06 -24.02 -17.16
N LEU A 421 18.25 -22.72 -16.87
CA LEU A 421 18.08 -21.65 -17.85
C LEU A 421 19.04 -21.81 -19.03
N ALA A 422 20.33 -22.05 -18.77
CA ALA A 422 21.35 -22.29 -19.79
C ALA A 422 20.96 -23.43 -20.76
N THR A 423 20.50 -24.56 -20.24
CA THR A 423 19.97 -25.66 -21.05
C THR A 423 18.72 -25.25 -21.84
N ALA A 424 17.77 -24.54 -21.22
CA ALA A 424 16.52 -24.13 -21.84
C ALA A 424 16.71 -23.15 -23.00
N ILE A 425 17.69 -22.25 -22.91
CA ILE A 425 18.05 -21.31 -23.98
C ILE A 425 18.96 -21.95 -25.06
N GLY A 426 19.21 -23.26 -24.99
CA GLY A 426 20.02 -24.02 -25.96
C GLY A 426 21.53 -23.82 -25.80
N ARG A 427 21.99 -23.35 -24.64
CA ARG A 427 23.38 -22.98 -24.35
C ARG A 427 23.89 -23.63 -23.04
N PRO A 428 23.80 -24.97 -22.89
CA PRO A 428 24.10 -25.67 -21.63
C PRO A 428 25.55 -25.46 -21.15
N GLU A 429 26.49 -25.17 -22.06
CA GLU A 429 27.89 -24.91 -21.75
C GLU A 429 28.09 -23.66 -20.87
N LEU A 430 27.16 -22.70 -20.90
CA LEU A 430 27.19 -21.53 -20.00
C LEU A 430 27.15 -21.96 -18.52
N GLY A 431 26.53 -23.10 -18.20
CA GLY A 431 26.44 -23.63 -16.84
C GLY A 431 27.78 -23.98 -16.20
N GLU A 432 28.81 -24.25 -17.01
CA GLU A 432 30.17 -24.58 -16.57
C GLU A 432 31.21 -23.52 -16.97
N ASP A 433 30.80 -22.46 -17.67
CA ASP A 433 31.67 -21.33 -18.03
C ASP A 433 32.21 -20.65 -16.76
N PRO A 434 33.55 -20.49 -16.60
CA PRO A 434 34.15 -19.84 -15.44
C PRO A 434 33.54 -18.46 -15.10
N ARG A 435 33.10 -17.70 -16.11
CA ARG A 435 32.46 -16.38 -15.97
C ARG A 435 31.08 -16.44 -15.34
N PHE A 436 30.40 -17.58 -15.43
CA PHE A 436 29.02 -17.75 -14.95
C PHE A 436 28.86 -18.84 -13.88
N ARG A 437 29.95 -19.51 -13.48
CA ARG A 437 29.99 -20.62 -12.53
C ARG A 437 29.43 -20.32 -11.13
N GLY A 438 29.36 -19.05 -10.72
CA GLY A 438 28.86 -18.62 -9.41
C GLY A 438 28.12 -17.28 -9.47
N ALA A 439 27.34 -16.97 -8.43
CA ALA A 439 26.55 -15.73 -8.38
C ALA A 439 27.41 -14.45 -8.43
N ALA A 440 28.58 -14.45 -7.78
CA ALA A 440 29.54 -13.33 -7.83
C ALA A 440 30.08 -13.11 -9.26
N ALA A 441 30.60 -14.16 -9.90
CA ALA A 441 31.08 -14.09 -11.28
C ALA A 441 29.98 -13.67 -12.27
N ARG A 442 28.74 -14.19 -12.11
CA ARG A 442 27.59 -13.72 -12.90
C ARG A 442 27.23 -12.26 -12.65
N LEU A 443 27.54 -11.69 -11.48
CA LEU A 443 27.30 -10.28 -11.17
C LEU A 443 28.36 -9.38 -11.81
N GLU A 444 29.63 -9.79 -11.78
CA GLU A 444 30.73 -9.15 -12.52
C GLU A 444 30.45 -9.14 -14.03
N HIS A 445 30.00 -10.29 -14.57
CA HIS A 445 29.61 -10.46 -15.96
C HIS A 445 28.10 -10.22 -16.21
N SER A 446 27.45 -9.39 -15.38
CA SER A 446 25.98 -9.23 -15.39
C SER A 446 25.42 -8.67 -16.69
N ALA A 447 26.14 -7.77 -17.37
CA ALA A 447 25.75 -7.29 -18.69
C ALA A 447 25.69 -8.44 -19.70
N GLU A 448 26.78 -9.23 -19.81
CA GLU A 448 26.89 -10.31 -20.79
C GLU A 448 25.83 -11.41 -20.56
N VAL A 449 25.61 -11.86 -19.32
CA VAL A 449 24.62 -12.90 -19.04
C VAL A 449 23.18 -12.42 -19.30
N ASN A 450 22.90 -11.14 -19.05
CA ASN A 450 21.60 -10.55 -19.37
C ASN A 450 21.41 -10.38 -20.88
N ASP A 451 22.45 -10.01 -21.63
CA ASP A 451 22.40 -9.91 -23.10
C ASP A 451 22.16 -11.28 -23.75
N LEU A 452 22.81 -12.34 -23.25
CA LEU A 452 22.59 -13.72 -23.71
C LEU A 452 21.14 -14.19 -23.50
N VAL A 453 20.57 -13.92 -22.32
CA VAL A 453 19.17 -14.24 -22.01
C VAL A 453 18.21 -13.37 -22.83
N GLY A 454 18.48 -12.06 -22.90
CA GLY A 454 17.67 -11.10 -23.65
C GLY A 454 17.63 -11.40 -25.15
N HIS A 455 18.74 -11.82 -25.75
CA HIS A 455 18.79 -12.23 -27.15
C HIS A 455 17.88 -13.45 -27.42
N TRP A 456 17.92 -14.46 -26.55
CA TRP A 456 17.01 -15.61 -26.66
C TRP A 456 15.54 -15.19 -26.48
N VAL A 457 15.22 -14.40 -25.44
CA VAL A 457 13.85 -13.93 -25.19
C VAL A 457 13.31 -13.10 -26.37
N ALA A 458 14.13 -12.25 -26.99
CA ALA A 458 13.70 -11.41 -28.11
C ALA A 458 13.27 -12.21 -29.36
N GLY A 459 13.73 -13.46 -29.50
CA GLY A 459 13.26 -14.38 -30.56
C GLY A 459 11.89 -15.01 -30.29
N GLN A 460 11.44 -14.99 -29.03
CA GLN A 460 10.25 -15.69 -28.54
C GLN A 460 9.07 -14.74 -28.30
N SER A 461 7.85 -15.28 -28.29
CA SER A 461 6.69 -14.66 -27.65
C SER A 461 6.70 -14.89 -26.14
N VAL A 462 5.90 -14.12 -25.39
CA VAL A 462 5.68 -14.33 -23.96
C VAL A 462 5.23 -15.77 -23.67
N ALA A 463 4.33 -16.33 -24.50
CA ALA A 463 3.85 -17.70 -24.34
C ALA A 463 4.99 -18.74 -24.50
N GLU A 464 5.77 -18.66 -25.58
CA GLU A 464 6.90 -19.56 -25.83
C GLU A 464 7.97 -19.48 -24.71
N VAL A 465 8.18 -18.31 -24.11
CA VAL A 465 9.05 -18.19 -22.92
C VAL A 465 8.45 -18.90 -21.72
N MET A 466 7.16 -18.72 -21.45
CA MET A 466 6.49 -19.34 -20.30
C MET A 466 6.39 -20.86 -20.43
N ASP A 467 6.20 -21.38 -21.64
CA ASP A 467 6.20 -22.83 -21.90
C ASP A 467 7.61 -23.42 -21.71
N ALA A 468 8.65 -22.74 -22.22
CA ALA A 468 10.03 -23.21 -22.13
C ALA A 468 10.63 -23.09 -20.71
N LEU A 469 10.31 -22.03 -19.97
CA LEU A 469 10.91 -21.74 -18.66
C LEU A 469 10.01 -22.09 -17.46
N GLY A 470 8.69 -22.16 -17.65
CA GLY A 470 7.72 -22.35 -16.58
C GLY A 470 7.69 -23.77 -15.97
N PRO A 471 6.65 -24.10 -15.19
CA PRO A 471 6.59 -25.34 -14.41
C PRO A 471 6.68 -26.63 -15.24
N GLU A 472 6.20 -26.61 -16.49
CA GLU A 472 6.21 -27.77 -17.40
C GLU A 472 7.49 -27.87 -18.24
N GLY A 473 8.26 -26.77 -18.33
CA GLY A 473 9.54 -26.68 -19.01
C GLY A 473 10.73 -26.78 -18.05
N ALA A 474 11.62 -25.78 -18.09
CA ALA A 474 12.85 -25.76 -17.30
C ALA A 474 12.65 -25.50 -15.80
N HIS A 475 11.44 -25.14 -15.37
CA HIS A 475 11.09 -24.81 -13.99
C HIS A 475 12.03 -23.74 -13.38
N VAL A 476 12.21 -22.66 -14.15
CA VAL A 476 12.92 -21.42 -13.81
C VAL A 476 11.88 -20.37 -13.37
N PRO A 477 12.10 -19.61 -12.29
CA PRO A 477 11.19 -18.54 -11.88
C PRO A 477 11.06 -17.46 -12.97
N CYS A 478 9.88 -17.39 -13.58
CA CYS A 478 9.54 -16.42 -14.62
C CYS A 478 8.05 -16.04 -14.57
N ALA A 479 7.70 -14.88 -15.11
CA ALA A 479 6.31 -14.42 -15.26
C ALA A 479 6.18 -13.35 -16.35
N PRO A 480 5.02 -13.24 -17.03
CA PRO A 480 4.69 -12.06 -17.84
C PRO A 480 4.55 -10.81 -16.97
N VAL A 481 4.91 -9.64 -17.51
CA VAL A 481 4.59 -8.35 -16.89
C VAL A 481 3.16 -7.96 -17.30
N TYR A 482 2.19 -8.28 -16.43
CA TYR A 482 0.78 -8.03 -16.71
C TYR A 482 0.35 -6.56 -16.53
N GLY A 483 -0.52 -6.09 -17.43
CA GLY A 483 -1.28 -4.85 -17.28
C GLY A 483 -2.51 -5.02 -16.38
N VAL A 484 -3.05 -3.91 -15.84
CA VAL A 484 -4.24 -3.93 -14.95
C VAL A 484 -5.48 -4.48 -15.68
N ASP A 485 -5.61 -4.19 -16.96
CA ASP A 485 -6.61 -4.69 -17.90
C ASP A 485 -6.56 -6.22 -18.07
N GLN A 486 -5.37 -6.82 -17.97
CA GLN A 486 -5.18 -8.28 -17.98
C GLN A 486 -5.44 -8.88 -16.58
N LEU A 487 -5.05 -8.18 -15.51
CA LEU A 487 -5.20 -8.66 -14.14
C LEU A 487 -6.66 -8.83 -13.70
N VAL A 488 -7.60 -8.01 -14.20
CA VAL A 488 -9.04 -8.14 -13.88
C VAL A 488 -9.72 -9.41 -14.42
N ALA A 489 -9.01 -10.22 -15.20
CA ALA A 489 -9.44 -11.55 -15.66
C ALA A 489 -8.40 -12.66 -15.37
N HIS A 490 -7.36 -12.38 -14.59
CA HIS A 490 -6.23 -13.30 -14.43
C HIS A 490 -6.63 -14.58 -13.66
N PRO A 491 -6.39 -15.79 -14.20
CA PRO A 491 -6.87 -17.05 -13.61
C PRO A 491 -6.46 -17.26 -12.15
N GLN A 492 -5.21 -16.95 -11.79
CA GLN A 492 -4.73 -17.09 -10.41
C GLN A 492 -5.34 -16.05 -9.43
N LEU A 493 -5.83 -14.91 -9.92
CA LEU A 493 -6.51 -13.92 -9.08
C LEU A 493 -7.99 -14.29 -8.88
N LEU A 494 -8.63 -14.84 -9.92
CA LEU A 494 -9.96 -15.47 -9.80
C LEU A 494 -9.92 -16.65 -8.82
N ALA A 495 -8.99 -17.60 -9.00
CA ALA A 495 -8.83 -18.78 -8.14
C ALA A 495 -8.37 -18.48 -6.70
N ARG A 496 -8.07 -17.22 -6.39
CA ARG A 496 -7.69 -16.75 -5.04
C ARG A 496 -8.67 -15.72 -4.49
N ASP A 497 -9.87 -15.60 -5.07
CA ASP A 497 -10.91 -14.65 -4.63
C ASP A 497 -10.35 -13.24 -4.44
N MET A 498 -9.53 -12.77 -5.39
CA MET A 498 -8.93 -11.43 -5.39
C MET A 498 -9.71 -10.43 -6.25
N LEU A 499 -10.73 -10.90 -6.96
CA LEU A 499 -11.55 -10.15 -7.91
C LEU A 499 -13.02 -10.26 -7.49
N VAL A 500 -13.40 -9.53 -6.44
CA VAL A 500 -14.74 -9.62 -5.84
C VAL A 500 -15.70 -8.72 -6.61
N ARG A 501 -16.76 -9.30 -7.15
CA ARG A 501 -17.84 -8.60 -7.85
C ARG A 501 -19.01 -8.37 -6.91
N LEU A 502 -19.39 -7.11 -6.72
CA LEU A 502 -20.52 -6.72 -5.88
C LEU A 502 -21.62 -6.06 -6.73
N PRO A 503 -22.91 -6.27 -6.41
CA PRO A 503 -23.98 -5.49 -7.03
C PRO A 503 -23.83 -4.00 -6.67
N HIS A 504 -24.08 -3.10 -7.62
CA HIS A 504 -24.04 -1.66 -7.41
C HIS A 504 -25.24 -0.97 -8.08
N PRO A 505 -26.05 -0.17 -7.36
CA PRO A 505 -27.37 0.27 -7.83
C PRO A 505 -27.32 1.09 -9.14
N LYS A 506 -26.22 1.79 -9.40
CA LYS A 506 -26.03 2.61 -10.61
C LYS A 506 -25.16 1.98 -11.70
N LEU A 507 -24.31 1.01 -11.35
CA LEU A 507 -23.32 0.42 -12.28
C LEU A 507 -23.68 -1.02 -12.67
N GLY A 508 -24.72 -1.60 -12.08
CA GLY A 508 -25.02 -3.02 -12.11
C GLY A 508 -24.07 -3.81 -11.21
N GLU A 509 -22.78 -3.74 -11.48
CA GLU A 509 -21.72 -4.44 -10.77
C GLU A 509 -20.49 -3.53 -10.53
N LEU A 510 -19.81 -3.72 -9.41
CA LEU A 510 -18.53 -3.09 -9.08
C LEU A 510 -17.50 -4.17 -8.73
N LEU A 511 -16.35 -4.13 -9.39
CA LEU A 511 -15.20 -5.00 -9.11
C LEU A 511 -14.30 -4.37 -8.05
N ILE A 512 -14.03 -5.10 -6.97
CA ILE A 512 -13.21 -4.66 -5.82
C ILE A 512 -12.11 -5.72 -5.54
N PRO A 513 -10.89 -5.31 -5.14
CA PRO A 513 -9.87 -6.24 -4.67
C PRO A 513 -10.34 -7.09 -3.49
N GLY A 514 -10.07 -8.39 -3.54
CA GLY A 514 -10.42 -9.31 -2.46
C GLY A 514 -9.48 -9.26 -1.24
N VAL A 515 -9.86 -9.99 -0.19
CA VAL A 515 -9.19 -9.92 1.12
C VAL A 515 -7.83 -10.64 1.13
N VAL A 516 -6.86 -10.02 1.79
CA VAL A 516 -5.56 -10.59 2.19
C VAL A 516 -5.36 -10.30 3.69
N PRO A 517 -4.91 -11.25 4.53
CA PRO A 517 -4.58 -12.65 4.20
C PRO A 517 -5.82 -13.54 4.02
N LYS A 518 -5.62 -14.74 3.47
CA LYS A 518 -6.63 -15.80 3.47
C LYS A 518 -6.49 -16.63 4.76
N LEU A 519 -7.44 -16.50 5.68
CA LEU A 519 -7.48 -17.23 6.94
C LEU A 519 -8.37 -18.48 6.79
N SER A 520 -7.92 -19.63 7.30
CA SER A 520 -8.62 -20.91 7.13
C SER A 520 -9.81 -21.10 8.07
N GLY A 521 -9.72 -20.60 9.31
CA GLY A 521 -10.80 -20.71 10.31
C GLY A 521 -11.73 -19.49 10.38
N THR A 522 -11.24 -18.32 10.00
CA THR A 522 -11.93 -17.02 10.14
C THR A 522 -11.75 -16.17 8.85
N PRO A 523 -12.14 -16.70 7.67
CA PRO A 523 -11.90 -16.02 6.39
C PRO A 523 -12.55 -14.63 6.36
N GLY A 524 -11.77 -13.61 6.01
CA GLY A 524 -12.29 -12.26 5.77
C GLY A 524 -13.12 -12.19 4.48
N THR A 525 -14.05 -11.23 4.41
CA THR A 525 -14.99 -11.10 3.29
C THR A 525 -15.16 -9.66 2.84
N VAL A 526 -15.36 -9.45 1.54
CA VAL A 526 -15.85 -8.18 0.98
C VAL A 526 -17.31 -8.42 0.57
N HIS A 527 -18.25 -7.75 1.24
CA HIS A 527 -19.69 -8.01 1.07
C HIS A 527 -20.50 -6.76 0.70
N ARG A 528 -19.93 -5.55 0.83
CA ARG A 528 -20.54 -4.30 0.36
C ARG A 528 -19.49 -3.29 -0.11
N PRO A 529 -19.81 -2.43 -1.10
CA PRO A 529 -18.95 -1.30 -1.47
C PRO A 529 -18.84 -0.31 -0.31
N GLY A 530 -18.00 0.71 -0.46
CA GLY A 530 -17.96 1.82 0.47
C GLY A 530 -19.27 2.61 0.50
N PRO A 531 -19.54 3.35 1.58
CA PRO A 531 -20.82 3.98 1.81
C PRO A 531 -21.01 5.27 1.00
N ASP A 532 -22.26 5.59 0.69
CA ASP A 532 -22.64 6.94 0.29
C ASP A 532 -22.48 7.92 1.46
N LEU A 533 -22.37 9.22 1.15
CA LEU A 533 -22.06 10.24 2.15
C LEU A 533 -23.21 10.36 3.18
N GLY A 534 -22.95 9.99 4.43
CA GLY A 534 -23.94 10.02 5.51
C GLY A 534 -25.01 8.91 5.44
N GLU A 535 -24.82 7.88 4.62
CA GLU A 535 -25.76 6.76 4.41
C GLU A 535 -26.26 6.13 5.73
N HIS A 536 -25.37 6.01 6.72
CA HIS A 536 -25.64 5.33 8.00
C HIS A 536 -25.91 6.32 9.16
N ASN A 537 -26.17 7.61 8.87
CA ASN A 537 -26.41 8.64 9.88
C ASN A 537 -27.51 8.26 10.88
N THR A 538 -28.71 7.89 10.41
CA THR A 538 -29.81 7.49 11.31
C THR A 538 -29.46 6.22 12.09
N GLU A 539 -28.79 5.24 11.48
CA GLU A 539 -28.39 4.00 12.16
C GLU A 539 -27.45 4.27 13.34
N VAL A 540 -26.47 5.16 13.17
CA VAL A 540 -25.48 5.46 14.23
C VAL A 540 -26.02 6.48 15.23
N TYR A 541 -26.65 7.58 14.78
CA TYR A 541 -27.09 8.63 15.69
C TYR A 541 -28.34 8.26 16.48
N GLU A 542 -29.35 7.67 15.83
CA GLU A 542 -30.58 7.23 16.51
C GLU A 542 -30.35 5.85 17.16
N GLY A 543 -29.72 4.90 16.44
CA GLY A 543 -29.55 3.52 16.90
C GLY A 543 -28.42 3.29 17.91
N LEU A 544 -27.21 3.84 17.69
CA LEU A 544 -26.07 3.62 18.60
C LEU A 544 -26.01 4.64 19.74
N LEU A 545 -26.27 5.92 19.46
CA LEU A 545 -26.21 6.99 20.47
C LEU A 545 -27.55 7.30 21.17
N GLY A 546 -28.66 6.71 20.72
CA GLY A 546 -29.99 6.94 21.29
C GLY A 546 -30.50 8.37 21.13
N LEU A 547 -30.05 9.11 20.11
CA LEU A 547 -30.58 10.45 19.85
C LEU A 547 -32.02 10.35 19.32
N GLU A 548 -32.90 11.20 19.86
CA GLU A 548 -34.24 11.33 19.34
C GLU A 548 -34.23 12.03 17.98
N ARG A 549 -35.20 11.70 17.12
CA ARG A 549 -35.28 12.24 15.77
C ARG A 549 -35.19 13.78 15.68
N PRO A 550 -35.85 14.58 16.56
CA PRO A 550 -35.72 16.04 16.56
C PRO A 550 -34.29 16.53 16.83
N GLN A 551 -33.50 15.80 17.63
CA GLN A 551 -32.10 16.14 17.92
C GLN A 551 -31.22 15.91 16.69
N VAL A 552 -31.43 14.79 15.98
CA VAL A 552 -30.72 14.46 14.74
C VAL A 552 -31.06 15.45 13.62
N ASP A 553 -32.34 15.81 13.48
CA ASP A 553 -32.77 16.78 12.47
C ASP A 553 -32.26 18.21 12.80
N ALA A 554 -32.11 18.58 14.07
CA ALA A 554 -31.47 19.83 14.50
C ALA A 554 -29.96 19.85 14.16
N LEU A 555 -29.21 18.80 14.50
CA LEU A 555 -27.78 18.66 14.15
C LEU A 555 -27.54 18.75 12.65
N ARG A 556 -28.41 18.12 11.84
CA ARG A 556 -28.35 18.18 10.38
C ARG A 556 -28.63 19.59 9.84
N THR A 557 -29.60 20.28 10.45
CA THR A 557 -29.95 21.66 10.06
C THR A 557 -28.82 22.64 10.40
N ALA A 558 -28.13 22.43 11.52
CA ALA A 558 -26.93 23.18 11.90
C ALA A 558 -25.70 22.84 11.03
N GLY A 559 -25.73 21.74 10.27
CA GLY A 559 -24.59 21.25 9.48
C GLY A 559 -23.49 20.63 10.32
N VAL A 560 -23.81 20.19 11.54
CA VAL A 560 -22.92 19.42 12.42
C VAL A 560 -22.82 17.97 11.93
N ILE A 561 -23.90 17.44 11.36
CA ILE A 561 -23.99 16.14 10.67
C ILE A 561 -24.60 16.30 9.27
#